data_AF-A0A2V6E2C7-F1
#
_entry.id   AF-A0A2V6E2C7-F1
#
_cell.length_a   1.000
_cell.length_b   1.000
_cell.length_c   1.000
_cell.angle_alpha   90.00
_cell.angle_beta   90.00
_cell.angle_gamma   90.00
#
_symmetry.space_group_name_H-M   'P 1'
#
loop_
_entity.id
_entity.type
_entity.pdbx_description
1 polymer ?
#
loop_
_entity_poly.entity_id
_entity_poly.type
_entity_poly.pdbx_seq_one_letter_code
_entity_poly.pdbx_strand_id
1 'polypeptide(L)'
;QQAKVKQIERGGLAVDLNETDNTKDKAKDNTKDNAAPPPQQASTKDIGDYQALVTNLTKLRETQLEMSAKYTSENVLVKMNQAHINDLENQKRDFERKFPELAISGAKGSGQLDLRVERARLAGMKSKLDDLRRQKIELQDRMKQLADVGPQIASLERNKELEEANYKYYSGTLQKARVDEALDPSKMPNISAIQRPSPPGIVTTTRNKIALGFAGGGLALGISLALLFEMVLNHSYKRRSEVELQLRSPVMLSI
;
A
#
# COMPACT_ATOMS: atom_id res chain seq x y z
N GLN A 1 9.61 -23.98 1.79
CA GLN A 1 10.86 -23.58 1.11
C GLN A 1 12.07 -23.89 2.02
N GLN A 2 12.36 -25.16 2.27
CA GLN A 2 13.42 -25.60 3.20
C GLN A 2 14.44 -26.53 2.49
N ALA A 3 14.92 -26.17 1.30
CA ALA A 3 15.75 -27.06 0.48
C ALA A 3 16.96 -26.37 -0.20
N LYS A 4 17.61 -25.40 0.47
CA LYS A 4 18.78 -24.70 -0.11
C LYS A 4 19.95 -24.42 0.86
N VAL A 5 20.15 -25.25 1.89
CA VAL A 5 21.29 -25.11 2.83
C VAL A 5 22.20 -26.35 2.85
N LYS A 6 22.47 -26.97 1.69
CA LYS A 6 23.35 -28.15 1.66
C LYS A 6 24.26 -28.28 0.44
N GLN A 7 24.69 -27.16 -0.12
CA GLN A 7 25.76 -27.12 -1.10
C GLN A 7 26.61 -25.89 -0.78
N ILE A 8 27.77 -26.12 -0.16
CA ILE A 8 29.00 -25.31 -0.13
C ILE A 8 30.07 -26.03 0.76
N GLU A 9 29.74 -27.13 1.43
CA GLU A 9 30.74 -28.09 1.95
C GLU A 9 31.19 -29.08 0.86
N ARG A 10 32.00 -28.62 -0.10
CA ARG A 10 32.96 -29.46 -0.85
C ARG A 10 33.78 -28.58 -1.78
N GLY A 11 34.99 -28.27 -1.35
CA GLY A 11 35.96 -27.51 -2.13
C GLY A 11 37.33 -27.47 -1.46
N GLY A 12 37.72 -28.57 -0.80
CA GLY A 12 39.11 -28.81 -0.42
C GLY A 12 39.81 -29.54 -1.56
N LEU A 13 40.73 -28.85 -2.24
CA LEU A 13 41.70 -29.47 -3.14
C LEU A 13 43.09 -28.95 -2.76
N ALA A 14 43.96 -29.92 -2.52
CA ALA A 14 45.32 -29.83 -2.06
C ALA A 14 46.25 -29.14 -3.06
N VAL A 15 47.26 -28.44 -2.54
CA VAL A 15 48.53 -28.24 -3.25
C VAL A 15 49.62 -28.85 -2.38
N ASP A 16 50.11 -29.97 -2.88
CA ASP A 16 51.29 -30.72 -2.48
C ASP A 16 52.53 -29.96 -2.98
N LEU A 17 53.52 -29.76 -2.10
CA LEU A 17 54.85 -29.29 -2.49
C LEU A 17 55.87 -30.22 -1.83
N ASN A 18 56.25 -31.21 -2.62
CA ASN A 18 57.25 -32.21 -2.31
C ASN A 18 58.68 -31.65 -2.37
N GLU A 19 59.51 -32.30 -1.57
CA GLU A 19 60.90 -32.07 -1.17
C GLU A 19 61.91 -32.05 -2.34
N THR A 20 63.01 -31.31 -2.14
CA THR A 20 64.36 -31.82 -2.44
C THR A 20 65.33 -31.48 -1.30
N ASP A 21 65.49 -32.45 -0.41
CA ASP A 21 66.75 -33.08 -0.01
C ASP A 21 68.03 -32.22 0.15
N ASN A 22 68.51 -32.10 1.39
CA ASN A 22 69.89 -32.49 1.72
C ASN A 22 70.14 -32.65 3.22
N THR A 23 70.27 -33.92 3.59
CA THR A 23 70.81 -34.57 4.79
C THR A 23 72.03 -33.90 5.46
N LYS A 24 72.03 -33.76 6.79
CA LYS A 24 72.97 -34.44 7.73
C LYS A 24 72.77 -34.07 9.21
N ASP A 25 72.46 -35.12 9.97
CA ASP A 25 72.70 -35.41 11.39
C ASP A 25 73.45 -34.37 12.26
N LYS A 26 72.85 -34.01 13.41
CA LYS A 26 73.15 -34.67 14.70
C LYS A 26 72.31 -34.09 15.84
N ALA A 27 71.69 -35.00 16.60
CA ALA A 27 71.08 -34.72 17.90
C ALA A 27 72.12 -34.26 18.93
N LYS A 28 71.75 -33.26 19.74
CA LYS A 28 72.07 -33.14 21.18
C LYS A 28 71.32 -31.93 21.78
N ASP A 29 70.39 -32.24 22.67
CA ASP A 29 70.23 -31.66 24.02
C ASP A 29 70.83 -30.26 24.25
N ASN A 30 69.99 -29.27 24.57
CA ASN A 30 70.04 -28.52 25.84
C ASN A 30 69.05 -27.33 25.89
N THR A 31 68.52 -27.17 27.10
CA THR A 31 67.70 -26.12 27.71
C THR A 31 68.18 -24.66 27.51
N LYS A 32 67.23 -23.70 27.62
CA LYS A 32 67.35 -22.21 27.72
C LYS A 32 67.54 -21.49 26.37
N ASP A 33 66.84 -20.40 26.01
CA ASP A 33 66.37 -19.23 26.76
C ASP A 33 65.14 -18.54 26.11
N ASN A 34 64.42 -17.76 26.93
CA ASN A 34 63.47 -16.72 26.54
C ASN A 34 64.08 -15.72 25.54
N ALA A 35 63.38 -15.42 24.44
CA ALA A 35 63.41 -14.08 23.83
C ALA A 35 62.13 -13.84 23.03
N ALA A 36 61.27 -12.94 23.54
CA ALA A 36 60.22 -12.32 22.74
C ALA A 36 60.85 -11.55 21.57
N PRO A 37 60.26 -11.58 20.36
CA PRO A 37 60.77 -10.79 19.23
C PRO A 37 60.77 -9.28 19.59
N PRO A 38 61.83 -8.52 19.25
CA PRO A 38 61.92 -7.09 19.55
C PRO A 38 60.83 -6.27 18.83
N PRO A 39 60.43 -5.10 19.38
CA PRO A 39 59.40 -4.26 18.79
C PRO A 39 59.82 -3.81 17.39
N GLN A 40 59.05 -4.23 16.38
CA GLN A 40 59.24 -3.82 14.99
C GLN A 40 58.95 -2.32 14.89
N GLN A 41 59.98 -1.52 14.61
CA GLN A 41 59.80 -0.11 14.28
C GLN A 41 58.95 -0.01 13.01
N ALA A 42 57.90 0.80 13.05
CA ALA A 42 57.01 0.98 11.90
C ALA A 42 57.79 1.55 10.72
N SER A 43 57.68 0.92 9.55
CA SER A 43 58.29 1.46 8.34
C SER A 43 57.55 2.75 7.91
N THR A 44 58.21 3.59 7.12
CA THR A 44 57.58 4.81 6.55
C THR A 44 56.32 4.50 5.74
N LYS A 45 56.25 3.30 5.16
CA LYS A 45 55.05 2.78 4.48
C LYS A 45 53.90 2.50 5.47
N ASP A 46 54.19 1.83 6.59
CA ASP A 46 53.18 1.50 7.60
C ASP A 46 52.58 2.76 8.25
N ILE A 47 53.40 3.82 8.43
CA ILE A 47 52.94 5.14 8.90
C ILE A 47 51.96 5.77 7.90
N GLY A 48 52.29 5.70 6.60
CA GLY A 48 51.44 6.21 5.52
C GLY A 48 50.11 5.46 5.41
N ASP A 49 50.15 4.12 5.51
CA ASP A 49 48.97 3.26 5.48
C ASP A 49 48.05 3.54 6.69
N TYR A 50 48.63 3.75 7.87
CA TYR A 50 47.87 4.16 9.07
C TYR A 50 47.23 5.54 8.92
N GLN A 51 47.93 6.52 8.36
CA GLN A 51 47.39 7.86 8.12
C GLN A 51 46.24 7.84 7.09
N ALA A 52 46.38 7.05 6.03
CA ALA A 52 45.31 6.85 5.05
C ALA A 52 44.08 6.21 5.68
N LEU A 53 44.29 5.22 6.56
CA LEU A 53 43.22 4.55 7.30
C LEU A 53 42.46 5.54 8.21
N VAL A 54 43.17 6.37 8.98
CA VAL A 54 42.55 7.40 9.84
C VAL A 54 41.76 8.43 9.02
N THR A 55 42.28 8.82 7.85
CA THR A 55 41.61 9.75 6.93
C THR A 55 40.31 9.15 6.37
N ASN A 56 40.35 7.89 5.97
CA ASN A 56 39.16 7.18 5.46
C ASN A 56 38.10 6.98 6.55
N LEU A 57 38.52 6.66 7.77
CA LEU A 57 37.62 6.55 8.93
C LEU A 57 36.92 7.89 9.20
N THR A 58 37.65 9.01 9.07
CA THR A 58 37.08 10.36 9.24
C THR A 58 35.99 10.64 8.20
N LYS A 59 36.26 10.34 6.93
CA LYS A 59 35.26 10.50 5.85
C LYS A 59 34.01 9.65 6.08
N LEU A 60 34.15 8.40 6.52
CA LEU A 60 32.99 7.53 6.81
C LEU A 60 32.16 8.04 7.99
N ARG A 61 32.79 8.67 8.98
CA ARG A 61 32.09 9.32 10.10
C ARG A 61 31.31 10.55 9.64
N GLU A 62 31.86 11.34 8.74
CA GLU A 62 31.15 12.47 8.12
C GLU A 62 29.93 11.99 7.32
N THR A 63 30.10 10.97 6.46
CA THR A 63 28.98 10.40 5.70
C THR A 63 27.92 9.79 6.61
N GLN A 64 28.30 9.23 7.77
CA GLN A 64 27.33 8.74 8.75
C GLN A 64 26.48 9.87 9.32
N LEU A 65 27.09 11.02 9.62
CA LEU A 65 26.38 12.18 10.15
C LEU A 65 25.40 12.73 9.10
N GLU A 66 25.83 12.85 7.85
CA GLU A 66 24.95 13.25 6.74
C GLU A 66 23.80 12.26 6.52
N MET A 67 24.08 10.96 6.57
CA MET A 67 23.04 9.94 6.44
C MET A 67 22.07 9.96 7.62
N SER A 68 22.55 10.19 8.85
CA SER A 68 21.69 10.28 10.04
C SER A 68 20.76 11.50 10.03
N ALA A 69 21.08 12.53 9.24
CA ALA A 69 20.21 13.69 9.03
C ALA A 69 19.05 13.40 8.07
N LYS A 70 19.21 12.43 7.15
CA LYS A 70 18.23 12.12 6.09
C LYS A 70 17.52 10.78 6.27
N TYR A 71 18.13 9.84 6.99
CA TYR A 71 17.68 8.46 7.12
C TYR A 71 17.63 8.04 8.58
N THR A 72 16.71 7.11 8.90
CA THR A 72 16.64 6.48 10.21
C THR A 72 17.76 5.46 10.39
N SER A 73 18.08 5.13 11.64
CA SER A 73 19.09 4.13 12.01
C SER A 73 18.81 2.72 11.46
N GLU A 74 17.57 2.45 11.09
CA GLU A 74 17.14 1.16 10.52
C GLU A 74 17.43 1.02 9.02
N ASN A 75 17.79 2.11 8.34
CA ASN A 75 18.09 2.09 6.91
C ASN A 75 19.36 1.25 6.63
N VAL A 76 19.30 0.41 5.59
CA VAL A 76 20.40 -0.46 5.16
C VAL A 76 21.70 0.31 4.90
N LEU A 77 21.61 1.53 4.33
CA LEU A 77 22.77 2.36 4.03
C LEU A 77 23.50 2.81 5.31
N VAL A 78 22.75 3.18 6.36
CA VAL A 78 23.31 3.57 7.66
C VAL A 78 24.00 2.37 8.32
N LYS A 79 23.38 1.19 8.26
CA LYS A 79 23.95 -0.06 8.81
C LYS A 79 25.21 -0.49 8.04
N MET A 80 25.22 -0.39 6.73
CA MET A 80 26.38 -0.70 5.89
C MET A 80 27.56 0.23 6.21
N ASN A 81 27.31 1.55 6.29
CA ASN A 81 28.35 2.50 6.68
C ASN A 81 28.87 2.24 8.10
N GLN A 82 27.99 1.91 9.04
CA GLN A 82 28.38 1.51 10.39
C GLN A 82 29.27 0.26 10.38
N ALA A 83 28.96 -0.74 9.55
CA ALA A 83 29.79 -1.93 9.40
C ALA A 83 31.18 -1.58 8.85
N HIS A 84 31.27 -0.69 7.85
CA HIS A 84 32.55 -0.22 7.32
C HIS A 84 33.39 0.55 8.35
N ILE A 85 32.76 1.38 9.19
CA ILE A 85 33.43 2.07 10.29
C ILE A 85 34.01 1.06 11.29
N ASN A 86 33.21 0.07 11.67
CA ASN A 86 33.65 -0.96 12.62
C ASN A 86 34.85 -1.77 12.08
N ASP A 87 34.84 -2.10 10.79
CA ASP A 87 35.94 -2.84 10.14
C ASP A 87 37.25 -2.03 10.14
N LEU A 88 37.20 -0.78 9.69
CA LEU A 88 38.36 0.12 9.71
C LEU A 88 38.86 0.42 11.12
N GLU A 89 37.97 0.53 12.11
CA GLU A 89 38.35 0.74 13.51
C GLU A 89 39.03 -0.50 14.10
N ASN A 90 38.62 -1.71 13.71
CA ASN A 90 39.33 -2.93 14.06
C ASN A 90 40.72 -2.99 13.41
N GLN A 91 40.82 -2.66 12.12
CA GLN A 91 42.11 -2.58 11.43
C GLN A 91 43.04 -1.55 12.10
N LYS A 92 42.52 -0.37 12.48
CA LYS A 92 43.27 0.64 13.25
C LYS A 92 43.83 0.06 14.55
N ARG A 93 42.98 -0.63 15.33
CA ARG A 93 43.38 -1.27 16.59
C ARG A 93 44.44 -2.34 16.40
N ASP A 94 44.37 -3.11 15.31
CA ASP A 94 45.37 -4.13 15.01
C ASP A 94 46.70 -3.51 14.55
N PHE A 95 46.68 -2.39 13.83
CA PHE A 95 47.87 -1.60 13.52
C PHE A 95 48.49 -0.99 14.80
N GLU A 96 47.69 -0.44 15.71
CA GLU A 96 48.17 0.11 16.98
C GLU A 96 48.72 -0.97 17.92
N ARG A 97 48.17 -2.20 17.88
CA ARG A 97 48.72 -3.36 18.59
C ARG A 97 50.08 -3.80 18.05
N LYS A 98 50.24 -3.78 16.72
CA LYS A 98 51.50 -4.15 16.05
C LYS A 98 52.57 -3.06 16.22
N PHE A 99 52.17 -1.80 16.20
CA PHE A 99 53.05 -0.64 16.26
C PHE A 99 52.58 0.35 17.32
N PRO A 100 52.93 0.14 18.61
CA PRO A 100 52.50 1.01 19.70
C PRO A 100 53.02 2.45 19.58
N GLU A 101 54.08 2.69 18.80
CA GLU A 101 54.62 4.03 18.55
C GLU A 101 53.71 4.90 17.65
N LEU A 102 52.89 4.29 16.80
CA LEU A 102 51.95 5.01 15.92
C LEU A 102 50.80 5.65 16.72
N ALA A 103 50.38 5.00 17.80
CA ALA A 103 49.36 5.52 18.71
C ALA A 103 49.84 6.79 19.45
N ILE A 104 51.15 6.86 19.75
CA ILE A 104 51.77 7.98 20.47
C ILE A 104 52.15 9.11 19.52
N SER A 105 52.64 8.79 18.32
CA SER A 105 53.04 9.77 17.30
C SER A 105 51.84 10.61 16.82
N GLY A 106 50.67 9.99 16.66
CA GLY A 106 49.42 10.69 16.35
C GLY A 106 48.96 11.68 17.44
N ALA A 107 49.42 11.51 18.69
CA ALA A 107 49.02 12.34 19.84
C ALA A 107 50.03 13.46 20.19
N LYS A 108 51.29 13.38 19.73
CA LYS A 108 52.36 14.30 20.14
C LYS A 108 52.34 15.68 19.47
N GLY A 109 51.60 15.86 18.37
CA GLY A 109 51.52 17.14 17.65
C GLY A 109 50.52 18.16 18.20
N SER A 110 49.54 17.74 19.02
CA SER A 110 48.38 18.57 19.40
C SER A 110 48.16 18.69 20.91
N GLY A 111 48.77 17.84 21.73
CA GLY A 111 48.29 17.46 23.07
C GLY A 111 47.84 18.57 24.03
N GLN A 112 48.54 19.70 24.17
CA GLN A 112 48.20 20.69 25.20
C GLN A 112 47.06 21.66 24.82
N LEU A 113 46.95 21.98 23.53
CA LEU A 113 45.82 22.75 22.99
C LEU A 113 44.60 21.83 22.80
N ASP A 114 44.84 20.58 22.41
CA ASP A 114 43.83 19.52 22.25
C ASP A 114 43.16 19.17 23.58
N LEU A 115 43.92 19.03 24.70
CA LEU A 115 43.37 18.70 26.01
C LEU A 115 42.36 19.74 26.54
N ARG A 116 42.57 21.03 26.25
CA ARG A 116 41.63 22.09 26.66
C ARG A 116 40.39 22.10 25.77
N VAL A 117 40.57 21.92 24.47
CA VAL A 117 39.46 21.81 23.49
C VAL A 117 38.62 20.57 23.76
N GLU A 118 39.25 19.43 24.02
CA GLU A 118 38.57 18.17 24.35
C GLU A 118 37.84 18.24 25.71
N ARG A 119 38.38 18.94 26.71
CA ARG A 119 37.62 19.21 27.95
C ARG A 119 36.38 20.08 27.70
N ALA A 120 36.50 21.13 26.89
CA ALA A 120 35.35 21.96 26.52
C ALA A 120 34.31 21.15 25.73
N ARG A 121 34.77 20.27 24.83
CA ARG A 121 33.91 19.36 24.05
C ARG A 121 33.20 18.35 24.94
N LEU A 122 33.89 17.76 25.92
CA LEU A 122 33.30 16.88 26.93
C LEU A 122 32.25 17.59 27.78
N ALA A 123 32.52 18.83 28.21
CA ALA A 123 31.55 19.62 28.95
C ALA A 123 30.29 19.93 28.11
N GLY A 124 30.47 20.31 26.83
CA GLY A 124 29.37 20.53 25.90
C GLY A 124 28.55 19.26 25.62
N MET A 125 29.22 18.13 25.40
CA MET A 125 28.55 16.83 25.21
C MET A 125 27.79 16.39 26.47
N LYS A 126 28.35 16.64 27.66
CA LYS A 126 27.68 16.35 28.93
C LYS A 126 26.41 17.19 29.09
N SER A 127 26.48 18.50 28.81
CA SER A 127 25.29 19.37 28.82
C SER A 127 24.22 18.86 27.86
N LYS A 128 24.60 18.52 26.62
CA LYS A 128 23.67 17.98 25.63
C LYS A 128 23.05 16.66 26.06
N LEU A 129 23.82 15.79 26.71
CA LEU A 129 23.32 14.52 27.25
C LEU A 129 22.30 14.77 28.37
N ASP A 130 22.59 15.70 29.27
CA ASP A 130 21.68 16.05 30.36
C ASP A 130 20.40 16.71 29.84
N ASP A 131 20.48 17.55 28.80
CA ASP A 131 19.32 18.11 28.12
C ASP A 131 18.48 17.01 27.43
N LEU A 132 19.11 16.07 26.72
CA LEU A 132 18.41 14.94 26.11
C LEU A 132 17.74 14.03 27.16
N ARG A 133 18.40 13.82 28.30
CA ARG A 133 17.81 13.07 29.42
C ARG A 133 16.58 13.77 29.98
N ARG A 134 16.65 15.09 30.18
CA ARG A 134 15.50 15.90 30.61
C ARG A 134 14.34 15.79 29.62
N GLN A 135 14.62 15.96 28.32
CA GLN A 135 13.60 15.83 27.27
C GLN A 135 12.97 14.44 27.24
N LYS A 136 13.77 13.38 27.41
CA LYS A 136 13.26 12.01 27.49
C LYS A 136 12.31 11.83 28.66
N ILE A 137 12.67 12.33 29.84
CA ILE A 137 11.82 12.23 31.04
C ILE A 137 10.53 13.02 30.84
N GLU A 138 10.63 14.25 30.33
CA GLU A 138 9.46 15.09 30.03
C GLU A 138 8.52 14.41 29.02
N LEU A 139 9.06 13.83 27.95
CA LEU A 139 8.26 13.13 26.95
C LEU A 139 7.61 11.87 27.53
N GLN A 140 8.33 11.13 28.39
CA GLN A 140 7.75 9.99 29.11
C GLN A 140 6.62 10.39 30.03
N ASP A 141 6.73 11.54 30.70
CA ASP A 141 5.67 12.05 31.57
C ASP A 141 4.45 12.49 30.76
N ARG A 142 4.66 13.23 29.67
CA ARG A 142 3.59 13.61 28.72
C ARG A 142 2.88 12.38 28.14
N MET A 143 3.62 11.32 27.81
CA MET A 143 3.02 10.06 27.33
C MET A 143 2.15 9.39 28.40
N LYS A 144 2.56 9.41 29.67
CA LYS A 144 1.74 8.88 30.76
C LYS A 144 0.47 9.70 30.96
N GLN A 145 0.60 11.03 31.01
CA GLN A 145 -0.55 11.93 31.11
C GLN A 145 -1.55 11.69 29.96
N LEU A 146 -1.06 11.51 28.73
CA LEU A 146 -1.91 11.21 27.58
C LEU A 146 -2.57 9.82 27.68
N ALA A 147 -1.83 8.82 28.17
CA ALA A 147 -2.36 7.48 28.41
C ALA A 147 -3.47 7.47 29.48
N ASP A 148 -3.40 8.36 30.47
CA ASP A 148 -4.44 8.50 31.50
C ASP A 148 -5.68 9.26 30.99
N VAL A 149 -5.50 10.21 30.07
CA VAL A 149 -6.58 11.02 29.50
C VAL A 149 -7.34 10.28 28.38
N GLY A 150 -6.66 9.42 27.62
CA GLY A 150 -7.28 8.66 26.51
C GLY A 150 -8.55 7.89 26.91
N PRO A 151 -8.53 7.06 27.97
CA PRO A 151 -9.71 6.37 28.48
C PRO A 151 -10.82 7.31 28.95
N GLN A 152 -10.46 8.46 29.53
CA GLN A 152 -11.44 9.47 29.97
C GLN A 152 -12.17 10.07 28.78
N ILE A 153 -11.44 10.46 27.72
CA ILE A 153 -12.04 10.95 26.47
C ILE A 153 -12.99 9.89 25.89
N ALA A 154 -12.53 8.64 25.75
CA ALA A 154 -13.36 7.56 25.22
C ALA A 154 -14.62 7.31 26.06
N SER A 155 -14.54 7.47 27.39
CA SER A 155 -15.71 7.36 28.27
C SER A 155 -16.69 8.54 28.10
N LEU A 156 -16.18 9.76 27.93
CA LEU A 156 -16.98 10.95 27.69
C LEU A 156 -17.67 10.91 26.34
N GLU A 157 -16.98 10.44 25.29
CA GLU A 157 -17.56 10.23 23.97
C GLU A 157 -18.70 9.21 24.00
N ARG A 158 -18.50 8.07 24.68
CA ARG A 158 -19.56 7.06 24.86
C ARG A 158 -20.77 7.63 25.62
N ASN A 159 -20.52 8.39 26.69
CA ASN A 159 -21.60 9.02 27.46
C ASN A 159 -22.35 10.05 26.62
N LYS A 160 -21.63 10.87 25.84
CA LYS A 160 -22.23 11.83 24.91
C LYS A 160 -23.12 11.13 23.87
N GLU A 161 -22.64 10.04 23.26
CA GLU A 161 -23.42 9.27 22.29
C GLU A 161 -24.71 8.69 22.89
N LEU A 162 -24.62 8.16 24.13
CA LEU A 162 -25.79 7.66 24.85
C LEU A 162 -26.80 8.78 25.16
N GLU A 163 -26.33 9.92 25.65
CA GLU A 163 -27.20 11.07 25.95
C GLU A 163 -27.83 11.66 24.68
N GLU A 164 -27.08 11.76 23.58
CA GLU A 164 -27.63 12.21 22.30
C GLU A 164 -28.68 11.23 21.76
N ALA A 165 -28.46 9.92 21.89
CA ALA A 165 -29.42 8.91 21.48
C ALA A 165 -30.71 9.00 22.34
N ASN A 166 -30.56 9.15 23.65
CA ASN A 166 -31.67 9.34 24.57
C ASN A 166 -32.46 10.61 24.22
N TYR A 167 -31.77 11.73 24.03
CA TYR A 167 -32.39 13.00 23.65
C TYR A 167 -33.18 12.88 22.34
N LYS A 168 -32.60 12.26 21.30
CA LYS A 168 -33.28 12.01 20.02
C LYS A 168 -34.51 11.12 20.19
N TYR A 169 -34.41 10.07 21.01
CA TYR A 169 -35.54 9.18 21.29
C TYR A 169 -36.69 9.92 21.98
N TYR A 170 -36.41 10.67 23.05
CA TYR A 170 -37.45 11.39 23.79
C TYR A 170 -38.05 12.54 22.99
N SER A 171 -37.24 13.32 22.27
CA SER A 171 -37.74 14.39 21.40
C SER A 171 -38.61 13.85 20.26
N GLY A 172 -38.19 12.75 19.62
CA GLY A 172 -38.99 12.07 18.60
C GLY A 172 -40.29 11.50 19.15
N THR A 173 -40.25 10.86 20.33
CA THR A 173 -41.44 10.30 20.99
C THR A 173 -42.42 11.40 21.40
N LEU A 174 -41.93 12.52 21.94
CA LEU A 174 -42.76 13.67 22.29
C LEU A 174 -43.43 14.27 21.05
N GLN A 175 -42.68 14.43 19.95
CA GLN A 175 -43.23 14.94 18.71
C GLN A 175 -44.27 13.99 18.13
N LYS A 176 -44.01 12.69 18.17
CA LYS A 176 -44.96 11.66 17.76
C LYS A 176 -46.23 11.69 18.61
N ALA A 177 -46.12 11.75 19.93
CA ALA A 177 -47.26 11.83 20.83
C ALA A 177 -48.12 13.09 20.58
N ARG A 178 -47.49 14.25 20.27
CA ARG A 178 -48.21 15.47 19.89
C ARG A 178 -48.96 15.33 18.57
N VAL A 179 -48.34 14.68 17.59
CA VAL A 179 -48.96 14.42 16.28
C VAL A 179 -50.12 13.43 16.44
N ASP A 180 -49.93 12.35 17.19
CA ASP A 180 -50.95 11.33 17.45
C ASP A 180 -52.12 11.91 18.26
N GLU A 181 -51.89 12.82 19.22
CA GLU A 181 -52.95 13.54 19.93
C GLU A 181 -53.73 14.50 19.01
N ALA A 182 -53.04 15.21 18.12
CA ALA A 182 -53.69 16.09 17.14
C ALA A 182 -54.47 15.31 16.07
N LEU A 183 -54.05 14.08 15.78
CA LEU A 183 -54.71 13.15 14.86
C LEU A 183 -55.69 12.19 15.55
N ASP A 184 -55.91 12.33 16.86
CA ASP A 184 -56.79 11.45 17.62
C ASP A 184 -58.23 11.55 17.08
N PRO A 185 -58.79 10.48 16.49
CA PRO A 185 -60.12 10.48 15.92
C PRO A 185 -61.23 10.71 16.95
N SER A 186 -60.93 10.54 18.25
CA SER A 186 -61.87 10.85 19.34
C SER A 186 -61.91 12.34 19.70
N LYS A 187 -60.86 13.12 19.37
CA LYS A 187 -60.84 14.59 19.46
C LYS A 187 -61.15 15.28 18.13
N MET A 188 -61.02 14.59 17.00
CA MET A 188 -61.49 15.10 15.71
C MET A 188 -63.03 15.11 15.70
N PRO A 189 -63.69 16.28 15.53
CA PRO A 189 -65.13 16.33 15.37
C PRO A 189 -65.52 15.40 14.23
N ASN A 190 -66.55 14.57 14.46
CA ASN A 190 -67.08 13.56 13.54
C ASN A 190 -67.24 14.14 12.12
N ILE A 191 -66.19 14.07 11.31
CA ILE A 191 -66.18 14.50 9.91
C ILE A 191 -66.90 13.42 9.14
N SER A 192 -68.23 13.51 9.19
CA SER A 192 -69.09 12.79 8.24
C SER A 192 -68.60 13.16 6.85
N ALA A 193 -68.17 12.18 6.06
CA ALA A 193 -67.81 12.42 4.67
C ALA A 193 -69.02 13.04 3.96
N ILE A 194 -69.02 14.37 3.82
CA ILE A 194 -70.10 15.15 3.19
C ILE A 194 -70.28 14.67 1.74
N GLN A 195 -69.21 14.11 1.16
CA GLN A 195 -69.24 13.50 -0.15
C GLN A 195 -68.28 12.30 -0.18
N ARG A 196 -68.83 11.10 -0.29
CA ARG A 196 -68.02 9.93 -0.65
C ARG A 196 -67.46 10.18 -2.06
N PRO A 197 -66.18 9.88 -2.34
CA PRO A 197 -65.65 9.99 -3.69
C PRO A 197 -66.58 9.24 -4.64
N SER A 198 -66.96 9.87 -5.74
CA SER A 198 -67.83 9.24 -6.73
C SER A 198 -67.14 7.95 -7.23
N PRO A 199 -67.86 6.83 -7.35
CA PRO A 199 -67.30 5.60 -7.87
C PRO A 199 -66.60 5.88 -9.22
N PRO A 200 -65.40 5.31 -9.46
CA PRO A 200 -64.66 5.55 -10.68
C PRO A 200 -65.52 5.16 -11.89
N GLY A 201 -65.82 6.15 -12.74
CA GLY A 201 -66.55 5.93 -13.97
C GLY A 201 -65.74 5.05 -14.91
N ILE A 202 -66.33 3.96 -15.40
CA ILE A 202 -65.71 3.08 -16.40
C ILE A 202 -65.49 3.86 -17.72
N VAL A 203 -64.22 4.10 -18.06
CA VAL A 203 -63.84 4.81 -19.29
C VAL A 203 -63.78 3.80 -20.45
N THR A 204 -64.87 3.66 -21.20
CA THR A 204 -64.98 2.69 -22.32
C THR A 204 -64.54 3.23 -23.68
N THR A 205 -64.19 4.52 -23.75
CA THR A 205 -63.92 5.25 -25.01
C THR A 205 -62.77 4.66 -25.81
N THR A 206 -61.69 4.24 -25.16
CA THR A 206 -60.52 3.64 -25.83
C THR A 206 -60.85 2.27 -26.42
N ARG A 207 -61.60 1.44 -25.67
CA ARG A 207 -62.05 0.12 -26.11
C ARG A 207 -62.99 0.23 -27.31
N ASN A 208 -63.93 1.18 -27.28
CA ASN A 208 -64.87 1.39 -28.38
C ASN A 208 -64.17 1.87 -29.67
N LYS A 209 -63.16 2.74 -29.57
CA LYS A 209 -62.35 3.16 -30.72
C LYS A 209 -61.59 1.99 -31.36
N ILE A 210 -61.01 1.12 -30.53
CA ILE A 210 -60.30 -0.07 -31.01
C ILE A 210 -61.28 -1.06 -31.66
N ALA A 211 -62.43 -1.32 -31.01
CA ALA A 211 -63.45 -2.21 -31.56
C ALA A 211 -64.00 -1.69 -32.91
N LEU A 212 -64.24 -0.38 -33.02
CA LEU A 212 -64.65 0.24 -34.28
C LEU A 212 -63.57 0.14 -35.35
N GLY A 213 -62.30 0.32 -34.99
CA GLY A 213 -61.16 0.15 -35.90
C GLY A 213 -61.06 -1.27 -36.44
N PHE A 214 -61.24 -2.29 -35.60
CA PHE A 214 -61.27 -3.70 -36.04
C PHE A 214 -62.48 -3.98 -36.94
N ALA A 215 -63.67 -3.49 -36.58
CA ALA A 215 -64.87 -3.71 -37.38
C ALA A 215 -64.77 -3.06 -38.77
N GLY A 216 -64.34 -1.80 -38.84
CA GLY A 216 -64.14 -1.08 -40.11
C GLY A 216 -62.96 -1.61 -40.91
N GLY A 217 -61.84 -1.89 -40.26
CA GLY A 217 -60.65 -2.45 -40.88
C GLY A 217 -60.88 -3.84 -41.46
N GLY A 218 -61.59 -4.72 -40.74
CA GLY A 218 -61.94 -6.06 -41.22
C GLY A 218 -62.84 -6.03 -42.45
N LEU A 219 -63.84 -5.14 -42.49
CA LEU A 219 -64.70 -4.94 -43.66
C LEU A 219 -63.91 -4.45 -44.87
N ALA A 220 -63.08 -3.43 -44.69
CA ALA A 220 -62.26 -2.88 -45.77
C ALA A 220 -61.29 -3.92 -46.33
N LEU A 221 -60.60 -4.67 -45.44
CA LEU A 221 -59.66 -5.72 -45.83
C LEU A 221 -60.38 -6.85 -46.57
N GLY A 222 -61.57 -7.27 -46.11
CA GLY A 222 -62.37 -8.28 -46.80
C GLY A 222 -62.76 -7.87 -48.22
N ILE A 223 -63.21 -6.63 -48.41
CA ILE A 223 -63.53 -6.08 -49.74
C ILE A 223 -62.28 -5.99 -50.62
N SER A 224 -61.18 -5.46 -50.09
CA SER A 224 -59.91 -5.37 -50.82
C SER A 224 -59.40 -6.75 -51.23
N LEU A 225 -59.51 -7.76 -50.36
CA LEU A 225 -59.09 -9.12 -50.66
C LEU A 225 -59.97 -9.76 -51.74
N ALA A 226 -61.29 -9.54 -51.69
CA ALA A 226 -62.22 -10.02 -52.71
C ALA A 226 -61.91 -9.43 -54.09
N LEU A 227 -61.64 -8.12 -54.16
CA LEU A 227 -61.25 -7.44 -55.41
C LEU A 227 -59.89 -7.92 -55.92
N LEU A 228 -58.91 -8.13 -55.04
CA LEU A 228 -57.61 -8.70 -55.41
C LEU A 228 -57.75 -10.13 -55.96
N PHE A 229 -58.60 -10.96 -55.33
CA PHE A 229 -58.89 -12.30 -55.82
C PHE A 229 -59.52 -12.27 -57.21
N GLU A 230 -60.47 -11.36 -57.46
CA GLU A 230 -61.08 -11.21 -58.79
C GLU A 230 -60.05 -10.76 -59.84
N MET A 231 -59.17 -9.81 -59.50
CA MET A 231 -58.18 -9.28 -60.45
C MET A 231 -57.04 -10.26 -60.76
N VAL A 232 -56.61 -11.07 -59.79
CA VAL A 232 -55.43 -11.95 -59.94
C VAL A 232 -55.81 -13.38 -60.32
N LEU A 233 -56.86 -13.97 -59.72
CA LEU A 233 -57.23 -15.37 -59.99
C LEU A 233 -58.23 -15.52 -61.15
N ASN A 234 -58.98 -14.47 -61.50
CA ASN A 234 -59.99 -14.55 -62.54
C ASN A 234 -59.58 -13.73 -63.77
N HIS A 235 -58.49 -14.12 -64.42
CA HIS A 235 -58.22 -13.70 -65.79
C HIS A 235 -59.21 -14.41 -66.73
N SER A 236 -60.48 -14.05 -66.64
CA SER A 236 -61.51 -14.49 -67.57
C SER A 236 -61.25 -13.79 -68.90
N TYR A 237 -60.61 -14.50 -69.82
CA TYR A 237 -60.38 -14.09 -71.21
C TYR A 237 -61.73 -13.76 -71.90
N LYS A 238 -62.18 -12.50 -71.80
CA LYS A 238 -63.38 -12.00 -72.51
C LYS A 238 -63.09 -11.60 -73.96
N ARG A 239 -61.86 -11.85 -74.45
CA ARG A 239 -61.46 -11.50 -75.81
C ARG A 239 -61.78 -12.65 -76.76
N ARG A 240 -62.90 -12.54 -77.48
CA ARG A 240 -63.35 -13.53 -78.49
C ARG A 240 -62.26 -13.91 -79.50
N SER A 241 -61.33 -13.01 -79.78
CA SER A 241 -60.21 -13.21 -80.72
C SER A 241 -59.20 -14.27 -80.28
N GLU A 242 -59.07 -14.55 -78.98
CA GLU A 242 -58.18 -15.62 -78.48
C GLU A 242 -58.82 -17.01 -78.60
N VAL A 243 -60.17 -17.07 -78.61
CA VAL A 243 -60.91 -18.33 -78.79
C VAL A 243 -60.90 -18.79 -80.26
N GLU A 244 -60.91 -17.86 -81.22
CA GLU A 244 -60.86 -18.19 -82.66
C GLU A 244 -59.51 -18.78 -83.12
N LEU A 245 -58.42 -18.32 -82.51
CA LEU A 245 -57.06 -18.68 -82.94
C LEU A 245 -56.66 -20.11 -82.53
N GLN A 246 -57.27 -20.63 -81.46
CA GLN A 246 -56.96 -21.97 -80.93
C GLN A 246 -57.94 -23.05 -81.41
N LEU A 247 -59.19 -22.69 -81.75
CA LEU A 247 -60.23 -23.67 -82.12
C LEU A 247 -60.43 -23.88 -83.61
N ARG A 248 -59.81 -23.07 -84.50
CA ARG A 248 -59.79 -23.27 -85.97
C ARG A 248 -61.15 -23.68 -86.57
N SER A 249 -62.23 -23.16 -85.99
CA SER A 249 -63.62 -23.43 -86.33
C SER A 249 -64.42 -22.16 -86.03
N PRO A 250 -65.19 -21.63 -87.00
CA PRO A 250 -65.98 -20.42 -86.80
C PRO A 250 -67.14 -20.70 -85.83
N VAL A 251 -67.20 -19.93 -84.75
CA VAL A 251 -68.31 -19.96 -83.78
C VAL A 251 -69.54 -19.32 -84.43
N MET A 252 -70.40 -20.16 -85.00
CA MET A 252 -71.73 -19.77 -85.48
C MET A 252 -72.71 -19.68 -84.31
N LEU A 253 -72.57 -18.66 -83.47
CA LEU A 253 -73.65 -18.26 -82.57
C LEU A 253 -73.52 -16.77 -82.28
N SER A 254 -74.32 -15.96 -82.98
CA SER A 254 -74.60 -14.60 -82.54
C SER A 254 -75.81 -14.65 -81.61
N ILE A 255 -75.58 -14.32 -80.35
CA ILE A 255 -76.56 -13.66 -79.49
C ILE A 255 -75.92 -12.34 -79.07
#